data_AF-A0A3S0X2V9-F1
#
_entry.id   AF-A0A3S0X2V9-F1
#
_cell.length_a   1.000
_cell.length_b   1.000
_cell.length_c   1.000
_cell.angle_alpha   90.00
_cell.angle_beta   90.00
_cell.angle_gamma   90.00
#
_symmetry.space_group_name_H-M   'P 1'
#
loop_
_entity.id
_entity.type
_entity.pdbx_description
1 polymer ?
#
loop_
_entity_poly.entity_id
_entity_poly.type
_entity_poly.pdbx_seq_one_letter_code
_entity_poly.pdbx_strand_id
1 'polypeptide(L)'
;MSKEFITIASSLPRIGDSFRIAEPPISRLQLEKRLKLLPDEYASLLFKIEFLVWQSWFKPKYSVLELQKVYKEVHQIDSLFIQELIDWYLNLRSLMAALRLRQVQQEPPNEPNEEWISSNKQQLIAHWHEPDFGLKAIYPWLNTINNALAQKDTARVEEFLLTYLWQYLLRKEIGHYFDFESLVIYLLRWDLVNYWSQFNKTDVLKTIDDLCDSLLASSLDLEKE
;
A
#
# COMPACT_ATOMS: atom_id res chain seq x y z
N MET A 1 -12.18 -24.00 14.19
CA MET A 1 -12.40 -22.54 14.21
C MET A 1 -12.48 -22.07 15.65
N SER A 2 -11.60 -21.14 16.08
CA SER A 2 -11.66 -20.54 17.42
C SER A 2 -12.87 -19.60 17.50
N LYS A 3 -13.57 -19.59 18.65
CA LYS A 3 -14.70 -18.69 18.91
C LYS A 3 -14.30 -17.21 18.87
N GLU A 4 -13.04 -16.91 19.14
CA GLU A 4 -12.48 -15.55 19.15
C GLU A 4 -12.52 -14.93 17.75
N PHE A 5 -12.03 -15.65 16.73
CA PHE A 5 -12.03 -15.17 15.34
C PHE A 5 -13.44 -14.90 14.83
N ILE A 6 -14.39 -15.79 15.12
CA ILE A 6 -15.80 -15.60 14.75
C ILE A 6 -16.36 -14.33 15.41
N THR A 7 -16.12 -14.16 16.71
CA THR A 7 -16.63 -13.01 17.47
C THR A 7 -16.09 -11.70 16.91
N ILE A 8 -14.79 -11.65 16.64
CA ILE A 8 -14.13 -10.43 16.16
C ILE A 8 -14.57 -10.14 14.73
N ALA A 9 -14.51 -11.10 13.82
CA ALA A 9 -14.94 -10.91 12.43
C ALA A 9 -16.42 -10.48 12.34
N SER A 10 -17.30 -11.07 13.15
CA SER A 10 -18.72 -10.69 13.21
C SER A 10 -18.94 -9.30 13.80
N SER A 11 -18.00 -8.79 14.60
CA SER A 11 -18.06 -7.45 15.17
C SER A 11 -17.61 -6.36 14.20
N LEU A 12 -16.93 -6.71 13.09
CA LEU A 12 -16.37 -5.75 12.14
C LEU A 12 -17.42 -5.40 11.07
N PRO A 13 -17.61 -4.10 10.75
CA PRO A 13 -18.55 -3.71 9.71
C PRO A 13 -18.02 -4.13 8.34
N ARG A 14 -18.90 -4.54 7.44
CA ARG A 14 -18.51 -4.93 6.08
C ARG A 14 -17.87 -3.74 5.35
N ILE A 15 -16.70 -3.98 4.75
CA ILE A 15 -16.13 -3.08 3.76
C ILE A 15 -16.75 -3.44 2.39
N GLY A 16 -17.31 -2.46 1.70
CA GLY A 16 -17.93 -2.65 0.39
C GLY A 16 -16.93 -3.12 -0.68
N ASP A 17 -17.40 -3.32 -1.92
CA ASP A 17 -16.60 -3.94 -2.98
C ASP A 17 -15.57 -2.98 -3.63
N SER A 18 -15.55 -1.72 -3.19
CA SER A 18 -14.65 -0.66 -3.66
C SER A 18 -13.95 0.03 -2.48
N PHE A 19 -12.67 0.35 -2.65
CA PHE A 19 -11.93 1.21 -1.72
C PHE A 19 -12.29 2.69 -1.86
N ARG A 20 -12.97 3.08 -2.95
CA ARG A 20 -13.34 4.46 -3.28
C ARG A 20 -14.58 4.91 -2.52
N ILE A 21 -14.54 4.78 -1.20
CA ILE A 21 -15.58 5.28 -0.31
C ILE A 21 -15.06 6.49 0.47
N ALA A 22 -15.98 7.36 0.87
CA ALA A 22 -15.62 8.65 1.47
C ALA A 22 -14.84 8.49 2.77
N GLU A 23 -15.20 7.51 3.60
CA GLU A 23 -14.56 7.24 4.89
C GLU A 23 -14.60 5.73 5.23
N PRO A 24 -13.67 5.23 6.06
CA PRO A 24 -13.69 3.86 6.54
C PRO A 24 -14.95 3.54 7.35
N PRO A 25 -15.46 2.30 7.32
CA PRO A 25 -16.71 1.93 7.99
C PRO A 25 -16.60 1.88 9.53
N ILE A 26 -15.38 1.99 10.06
CA ILE A 26 -15.07 2.05 11.49
C ILE A 26 -13.84 2.92 11.69
N SER A 27 -13.79 3.67 12.80
CA SER A 27 -12.60 4.47 13.12
C SER A 27 -11.41 3.58 13.49
N ARG A 28 -10.17 4.07 13.26
CA ARG A 28 -8.94 3.35 13.61
C ARG A 28 -8.93 2.89 15.07
N LEU A 29 -9.34 3.77 15.98
CA LEU A 29 -9.38 3.48 17.42
C LEU A 29 -10.33 2.31 17.75
N GLN A 30 -11.52 2.28 17.14
CA GLN A 30 -12.47 1.20 17.37
C GLN A 30 -12.01 -0.11 16.73
N LEU A 31 -11.38 -0.04 15.55
CA LEU A 31 -10.80 -1.21 14.88
C LEU A 31 -9.74 -1.87 15.76
N GLU A 32 -8.77 -1.09 16.25
CA GLU A 32 -7.72 -1.59 17.13
C GLU A 32 -8.27 -2.17 18.44
N LYS A 33 -9.29 -1.52 19.03
CA LYS A 33 -9.95 -2.06 20.23
C LYS A 33 -10.55 -3.45 20.00
N ARG A 34 -11.13 -3.69 18.82
CA ARG A 34 -11.71 -5.00 18.46
C ARG A 34 -10.64 -6.03 18.16
N LEU A 35 -9.60 -5.66 17.42
CA LEU A 35 -8.49 -6.55 17.06
C LEU A 35 -7.65 -6.96 18.29
N LYS A 36 -7.53 -6.09 19.30
CA LYS A 36 -6.89 -6.39 20.59
C LYS A 36 -7.67 -7.38 21.46
N LEU A 37 -8.84 -7.85 21.03
CA LEU A 37 -9.54 -8.97 21.67
C LEU A 37 -8.98 -10.33 21.21
N LEU A 38 -8.12 -10.35 20.19
CA LEU A 38 -7.35 -11.54 19.84
C LEU A 38 -6.38 -11.89 20.98
N PRO A 39 -5.97 -13.16 21.11
CA PRO A 39 -4.84 -13.51 21.95
C PRO A 39 -3.61 -12.66 21.59
N ASP A 40 -2.82 -12.27 22.60
CA ASP A 40 -1.73 -11.29 22.45
C ASP A 40 -0.75 -11.65 21.33
N GLU A 41 -0.48 -12.93 21.13
CA GLU A 41 0.36 -13.45 20.04
C GLU A 41 -0.20 -13.07 18.67
N TYR A 42 -1.48 -13.34 18.41
CA TYR A 42 -2.15 -13.01 17.15
C TYR A 42 -2.32 -11.51 16.96
N ALA A 43 -2.67 -10.78 18.02
CA ALA A 43 -2.79 -9.31 17.95
C ALA A 43 -1.44 -8.67 17.59
N SER A 44 -0.38 -9.05 18.30
CA SER A 44 0.99 -8.58 18.04
C SER A 44 1.41 -8.90 16.60
N LEU A 45 1.16 -10.13 16.17
CA LEU A 45 1.48 -10.57 14.84
C LEU A 45 0.74 -9.76 13.75
N LEU A 46 -0.57 -9.58 13.92
CA LEU A 46 -1.41 -8.84 12.98
C LEU A 46 -0.91 -7.40 12.77
N PHE A 47 -0.52 -6.71 13.83
CA PHE A 47 0.07 -5.37 13.73
C PHE A 47 1.49 -5.37 13.17
N LYS A 48 2.30 -6.42 13.39
CA LYS A 48 3.60 -6.57 12.71
C LYS A 48 3.44 -6.75 11.20
N ILE A 49 2.44 -7.51 10.76
CA ILE A 49 2.13 -7.69 9.34
C ILE A 49 1.71 -6.34 8.74
N GLU A 50 0.75 -5.64 9.36
CA GLU A 50 0.30 -4.32 8.93
C GLU A 50 1.48 -3.32 8.84
N PHE A 51 2.31 -3.31 9.87
CA PHE A 51 3.52 -2.48 9.91
C PHE A 51 4.42 -2.75 8.71
N LEU A 52 4.68 -4.01 8.42
CA LEU A 52 5.61 -4.43 7.38
C LEU A 52 5.09 -4.15 5.98
N VAL A 53 3.83 -4.47 5.69
CA VAL A 53 3.28 -4.41 4.32
C VAL A 53 2.63 -3.06 3.99
N TRP A 54 2.17 -2.33 5.00
CA TRP A 54 1.45 -1.08 4.82
C TRP A 54 2.21 0.12 5.36
N GLN A 55 2.43 0.17 6.68
CA GLN A 55 2.98 1.38 7.32
C GLN A 55 4.38 1.70 6.83
N SER A 56 5.21 0.67 6.62
CA SER A 56 6.54 0.84 6.07
C SER A 56 6.53 1.57 4.73
N TRP A 57 5.48 1.41 3.90
CA TRP A 57 5.39 1.92 2.54
C TRP A 57 4.75 3.28 2.50
N PHE A 58 3.57 3.43 3.09
CA PHE A 58 2.79 4.66 3.00
C PHE A 58 3.14 5.66 4.11
N LYS A 59 3.93 5.25 5.11
CA LYS A 59 4.42 6.09 6.23
C LYS A 59 5.87 5.75 6.58
N PRO A 60 6.83 5.86 5.65
CA PRO A 60 8.20 5.43 5.87
C PRO A 60 8.87 6.31 6.94
N LYS A 61 8.98 5.76 8.15
CA LYS A 61 9.72 6.36 9.28
C LYS A 61 10.88 5.48 9.75
N TYR A 62 11.01 4.29 9.16
CA TYR A 62 11.89 3.22 9.61
C TYR A 62 12.88 2.87 8.51
N SER A 63 14.09 2.51 8.92
CA SER A 63 15.14 2.04 8.02
C SER A 63 14.80 0.66 7.45
N VAL A 64 15.33 0.33 6.28
CA VAL A 64 15.17 -1.00 5.68
C VAL A 64 15.76 -2.10 6.57
N LEU A 65 16.82 -1.81 7.33
CA LEU A 65 17.40 -2.75 8.30
C LEU A 65 16.43 -3.12 9.43
N GLU A 66 15.67 -2.17 9.95
CA GLU A 66 14.63 -2.43 10.96
C GLU A 66 13.51 -3.29 10.37
N LEU A 67 13.09 -2.96 9.14
CA LEU A 67 12.06 -3.72 8.45
C LEU A 67 12.50 -5.16 8.14
N GLN A 68 13.77 -5.39 7.82
CA GLN A 68 14.32 -6.74 7.61
C GLN A 68 14.27 -7.60 8.87
N LYS A 69 14.44 -7.01 10.06
CA LYS A 69 14.30 -7.75 11.33
C LYS A 69 12.87 -8.22 11.52
N VAL A 70 11.90 -7.30 11.35
CA VAL A 70 10.48 -7.64 11.46
C VAL A 70 10.05 -8.65 10.40
N TYR A 71 10.53 -8.50 9.16
CA TYR A 71 10.31 -9.49 8.09
C TYR A 71 10.76 -10.89 8.50
N LYS A 72 11.98 -11.04 9.04
CA LYS A 72 12.49 -12.35 9.48
C LYS A 72 11.69 -12.95 10.64
N GLU A 73 11.23 -12.12 11.57
CA GLU A 73 10.37 -12.59 12.67
C GLU A 73 9.02 -13.08 12.16
N VAL A 74 8.39 -12.33 11.25
CA VAL A 74 7.08 -12.67 10.69
C VAL A 74 7.20 -13.86 9.72
N HIS A 75 8.33 -14.06 9.04
CA HIS A 75 8.54 -15.26 8.21
C HIS A 75 8.75 -16.56 8.99
N GLN A 76 8.91 -16.51 10.32
CA GLN A 76 8.97 -17.73 11.16
C GLN A 76 7.59 -18.32 11.47
N ILE A 77 6.50 -17.65 11.06
CA ILE A 77 5.13 -18.11 11.28
C ILE A 77 4.84 -19.31 10.39
N ASP A 78 4.12 -20.28 10.95
CA ASP A 78 3.60 -21.43 10.24
C ASP A 78 2.30 -21.09 9.46
N SER A 79 2.37 -20.11 8.56
CA SER A 79 1.28 -19.78 7.62
C SER A 79 1.86 -19.37 6.28
N LEU A 80 1.81 -20.31 5.33
CA LEU A 80 2.26 -20.08 3.94
C LEU A 80 1.51 -18.90 3.30
N PHE A 81 0.22 -18.76 3.60
CA PHE A 81 -0.59 -17.66 3.08
C PHE A 81 -0.03 -16.30 3.51
N ILE A 82 0.31 -16.14 4.78
CA ILE A 82 0.83 -14.86 5.31
C ILE A 82 2.21 -14.57 4.73
N GLN A 83 3.08 -15.59 4.61
CA GLN A 83 4.38 -15.45 3.96
C GLN A 83 4.24 -14.97 2.51
N GLU A 84 3.41 -15.62 1.70
CA GLU A 84 3.13 -15.21 0.32
C GLU A 84 2.53 -13.81 0.21
N LEU A 85 1.62 -13.46 1.11
CA LEU A 85 1.01 -12.14 1.19
C LEU A 85 2.08 -11.06 1.40
N ILE A 86 2.96 -11.26 2.38
CA ILE A 86 4.04 -10.32 2.70
C ILE A 86 5.01 -10.21 1.53
N ASP A 87 5.44 -11.34 0.97
CA ASP A 87 6.40 -11.35 -0.13
C ASP A 87 5.85 -10.64 -1.35
N TRP A 88 4.56 -10.84 -1.67
CA TRP A 88 3.90 -10.13 -2.75
C TRP A 88 3.89 -8.61 -2.53
N TYR A 89 3.54 -8.15 -1.32
CA TYR A 89 3.55 -6.71 -0.99
C TYR A 89 4.95 -6.11 -1.08
N LEU A 90 5.96 -6.78 -0.53
CA LEU A 90 7.34 -6.31 -0.55
C LEU A 90 7.92 -6.31 -1.96
N ASN A 91 7.60 -7.31 -2.78
CA ASN A 91 7.96 -7.34 -4.20
C ASN A 91 7.35 -6.15 -4.94
N LEU A 92 6.05 -5.90 -4.77
CA LEU A 92 5.38 -4.77 -5.41
C LEU A 92 5.97 -3.43 -4.94
N ARG A 93 6.21 -3.28 -3.64
CA ARG A 93 6.88 -2.09 -3.08
C ARG A 93 8.24 -1.87 -3.72
N SER A 94 9.07 -2.90 -3.82
CA SER A 94 10.40 -2.80 -4.44
C SER A 94 10.32 -2.41 -5.92
N LEU A 95 9.37 -2.95 -6.68
CA LEU A 95 9.14 -2.54 -8.06
C LEU A 95 8.79 -1.05 -8.15
N MET A 96 7.86 -0.58 -7.32
CA MET A 96 7.45 0.82 -7.30
C MET A 96 8.57 1.75 -6.83
N ALA A 97 9.36 1.32 -5.85
CA ALA A 97 10.54 2.06 -5.38
C ALA A 97 11.61 2.13 -6.48
N ALA A 98 11.91 1.04 -7.17
CA ALA A 98 12.86 1.02 -8.29
C ALA A 98 12.42 1.94 -9.44
N LEU A 99 11.13 1.90 -9.82
CA LEU A 99 10.57 2.83 -10.81
C LEU A 99 10.77 4.29 -10.39
N ARG A 100 10.43 4.64 -9.15
CA ARG A 100 10.59 6.00 -8.61
C ARG A 100 12.05 6.42 -8.54
N LEU A 101 12.94 5.53 -8.08
CA LEU A 101 14.37 5.81 -7.95
C LEU A 101 15.03 6.06 -9.31
N ARG A 102 14.71 5.25 -10.33
CA ARG A 102 15.21 5.43 -11.69
C ARG A 102 14.84 6.79 -12.29
N GLN A 103 13.64 7.29 -11.98
CA GLN A 103 13.22 8.63 -12.41
C GLN A 103 14.04 9.77 -11.79
N VAL A 104 14.64 9.54 -10.61
CA VAL A 104 15.43 10.54 -9.89
C VAL A 104 16.92 10.42 -10.16
N GLN A 105 17.48 9.20 -10.17
CA GLN A 105 18.93 8.99 -10.10
C GLN A 105 19.56 8.37 -11.37
N GLN A 106 18.76 7.95 -12.36
CA GLN A 106 19.15 7.24 -13.61
C GLN A 106 19.89 5.89 -13.41
N GLU A 107 20.72 5.75 -12.39
CA GLU A 107 21.53 4.57 -12.04
C GLU A 107 20.92 3.77 -10.87
N PRO A 108 21.22 2.46 -10.75
CA PRO A 108 20.77 1.64 -9.64
C PRO A 108 21.42 2.09 -8.31
N PRO A 109 20.79 1.78 -7.16
CA PRO A 109 21.36 2.15 -5.87
C PRO A 109 22.68 1.39 -5.61
N ASN A 110 23.67 2.09 -5.06
CA ASN A 110 24.96 1.49 -4.67
C ASN A 110 24.79 0.39 -3.62
N GLU A 111 23.79 0.53 -2.74
CA GLU A 111 23.52 -0.39 -1.64
C GLU A 111 22.07 -0.91 -1.69
N PRO A 112 21.75 -1.86 -2.60
CA PRO A 112 20.39 -2.35 -2.81
C PRO A 112 19.75 -2.98 -1.56
N ASN A 113 20.57 -3.46 -0.62
CA ASN A 113 20.09 -4.05 0.64
C ASN A 113 19.60 -3.01 1.64
N GLU A 114 19.99 -1.75 1.49
CA GLU A 114 19.50 -0.64 2.29
C GLU A 114 18.25 0.01 1.68
N GLU A 115 17.93 -0.31 0.42
CA GLU A 115 16.77 0.23 -0.29
C GLU A 115 15.58 -0.75 -0.33
N TRP A 116 15.86 -2.05 -0.47
CA TRP A 116 14.84 -3.06 -0.70
C TRP A 116 14.93 -4.23 0.27
N ILE A 117 13.77 -4.78 0.62
CA ILE A 117 13.65 -5.99 1.45
C ILE A 117 13.40 -7.23 0.59
N SER A 118 12.69 -7.05 -0.53
CA SER A 118 12.21 -8.12 -1.40
C SER A 118 13.32 -9.01 -1.98
N SER A 119 12.94 -10.19 -2.47
CA SER A 119 13.86 -11.13 -3.11
C SER A 119 14.29 -10.71 -4.52
N ASN A 120 13.53 -9.84 -5.19
CA ASN A 120 13.73 -9.50 -6.61
C ASN A 120 14.81 -8.45 -6.90
N LYS A 121 15.64 -8.07 -5.91
CA LYS A 121 16.64 -6.98 -6.03
C LYS A 121 17.62 -7.24 -7.18
N GLN A 122 18.13 -8.46 -7.28
CA GLN A 122 19.12 -8.82 -8.29
C GLN A 122 18.57 -8.65 -9.71
N GLN A 123 17.31 -9.06 -9.92
CA GLN A 123 16.65 -8.90 -11.21
C GLN A 123 16.43 -7.42 -11.57
N LEU A 124 15.99 -6.61 -10.60
CA LEU A 124 15.82 -5.17 -10.78
C LEU A 124 17.12 -4.47 -11.20
N ILE A 125 18.24 -4.86 -10.60
CA ILE A 125 19.57 -4.30 -10.92
C ILE A 125 20.04 -4.78 -12.29
N ALA A 126 19.92 -6.08 -12.57
CA ALA A 126 20.40 -6.67 -13.82
C ALA A 126 19.71 -6.07 -15.06
N HIS A 127 18.42 -5.73 -14.94
CA HIS A 127 17.62 -5.16 -16.01
C HIS A 127 17.26 -3.68 -15.76
N TRP A 128 18.09 -2.94 -15.01
CA TRP A 128 17.77 -1.58 -14.55
C TRP A 128 17.37 -0.61 -15.67
N HIS A 129 18.06 -0.68 -16.80
CA HIS A 129 17.83 0.20 -17.95
C HIS A 129 16.69 -0.26 -18.86
N GLU A 130 16.12 -1.44 -18.64
CA GLU A 130 14.93 -1.89 -19.36
C GLU A 130 13.67 -1.27 -18.74
N PRO A 131 12.76 -0.64 -19.52
CA PRO A 131 11.60 0.07 -18.99
C PRO A 131 10.74 -0.73 -18.01
N ASP A 132 10.66 -2.05 -18.19
CA ASP A 132 9.91 -3.00 -17.38
C ASP A 132 10.80 -3.95 -16.55
N PHE A 133 12.10 -3.68 -16.42
CA PHE A 133 13.06 -4.52 -15.70
C PHE A 133 13.08 -5.99 -16.15
N GLY A 134 12.77 -6.25 -17.43
CA GLY A 134 12.63 -7.61 -17.96
C GLY A 134 11.43 -8.38 -17.41
N LEU A 135 10.50 -7.70 -16.72
CA LEU A 135 9.37 -8.30 -16.01
C LEU A 135 8.03 -8.13 -16.73
N LYS A 136 8.01 -7.71 -17.99
CA LYS A 136 6.79 -7.47 -18.77
C LYS A 136 5.78 -8.62 -18.75
N ALA A 137 6.28 -9.86 -18.79
CA ALA A 137 5.45 -11.05 -18.81
C ALA A 137 4.66 -11.25 -17.50
N ILE A 138 5.23 -10.80 -16.38
CA ILE A 138 4.65 -10.94 -15.04
C ILE A 138 3.86 -9.68 -14.67
N TYR A 139 4.40 -8.50 -15.01
CA TYR A 139 3.80 -7.19 -14.73
C TYR A 139 3.67 -6.36 -16.02
N PRO A 140 2.66 -6.66 -16.87
CA PRO A 140 2.46 -5.94 -18.14
C PRO A 140 2.23 -4.44 -17.99
N TRP A 141 1.79 -4.01 -16.80
CA TRP A 141 1.48 -2.62 -16.45
C TRP A 141 2.70 -1.75 -16.17
N LEU A 142 3.92 -2.32 -16.03
CA LEU A 142 5.12 -1.56 -15.64
C LEU A 142 5.40 -0.37 -16.57
N ASN A 143 5.27 -0.57 -17.88
CA ASN A 143 5.49 0.51 -18.86
C ASN A 143 4.47 1.63 -18.73
N THR A 144 3.20 1.30 -18.45
CA THR A 144 2.13 2.30 -18.23
C THR A 144 2.44 3.17 -17.02
N ILE A 145 2.91 2.58 -15.93
CA ILE A 145 3.25 3.31 -14.70
C ILE A 145 4.55 4.08 -14.84
N ASN A 146 5.55 3.53 -15.52
CA ASN A 146 6.78 4.26 -15.83
C ASN A 146 6.49 5.55 -16.61
N ASN A 147 5.57 5.50 -17.58
CA ASN A 147 5.14 6.68 -18.33
C ASN A 147 4.38 7.70 -17.46
N ALA A 148 3.48 7.24 -16.59
CA ALA A 148 2.75 8.12 -15.67
C ALA A 148 3.71 8.82 -14.68
N LEU A 149 4.73 8.10 -14.18
CA LEU A 149 5.79 8.67 -13.34
C LEU A 149 6.62 9.73 -14.08
N ALA A 150 6.99 9.48 -15.34
CA ALA A 150 7.71 10.45 -16.16
C ALA A 150 6.89 11.73 -16.41
N GLN A 151 5.56 11.60 -16.48
CA GLN A 151 4.62 12.73 -16.60
C GLN A 151 4.31 13.41 -15.26
N LYS A 152 4.88 12.92 -14.14
CA LYS A 152 4.59 13.36 -12.76
C LYS A 152 3.11 13.26 -12.37
N ASP A 153 2.35 12.39 -13.05
CA ASP A 153 0.94 12.12 -12.79
C ASP A 153 0.79 11.24 -11.54
N THR A 154 0.99 11.86 -10.38
CA THR A 154 1.03 11.18 -9.09
C THR A 154 -0.33 10.59 -8.73
N ALA A 155 -1.43 11.27 -9.05
CA ALA A 155 -2.78 10.80 -8.81
C ALA A 155 -3.05 9.48 -9.54
N ARG A 156 -2.71 9.40 -10.83
CA ARG A 156 -2.89 8.18 -11.62
C ARG A 156 -2.04 7.02 -11.12
N VAL A 157 -0.81 7.28 -10.69
CA VAL A 157 0.09 6.25 -10.13
C VAL A 157 -0.48 5.69 -8.82
N GLU A 158 -0.93 6.56 -7.91
CA GLU A 158 -1.53 6.13 -6.64
C GLU A 158 -2.87 5.42 -6.85
N GLU A 159 -3.76 5.95 -7.70
CA GLU A 159 -5.04 5.30 -8.02
C GLU A 159 -4.83 3.89 -8.61
N PHE A 160 -3.86 3.73 -9.51
CA PHE A 160 -3.48 2.42 -10.04
C PHE A 160 -2.99 1.50 -8.92
N LEU A 161 -2.05 1.97 -8.10
CA LEU A 161 -1.46 1.17 -7.04
C LEU A 161 -2.52 0.66 -6.06
N LEU A 162 -3.39 1.54 -5.55
CA LEU A 162 -4.44 1.18 -4.61
C LEU A 162 -5.46 0.24 -5.25
N THR A 163 -5.79 0.44 -6.54
CA THR A 163 -6.65 -0.49 -7.28
C THR A 163 -6.02 -1.87 -7.40
N TYR A 164 -4.71 -1.94 -7.70
CA TYR A 164 -3.98 -3.19 -7.83
C TYR A 164 -3.90 -3.96 -6.51
N LEU A 165 -3.59 -3.26 -5.41
CA LEU A 165 -3.61 -3.80 -4.05
C LEU A 165 -5.00 -4.31 -3.66
N TRP A 166 -6.04 -3.52 -3.90
CA TRP A 166 -7.43 -3.88 -3.60
C TRP A 166 -7.88 -5.16 -4.31
N GLN A 167 -7.63 -5.25 -5.62
CA GLN A 167 -7.98 -6.44 -6.40
C GLN A 167 -7.23 -7.67 -5.94
N TYR A 168 -5.97 -7.53 -5.54
CA TYR A 168 -5.19 -8.63 -4.99
C TYR A 168 -5.80 -9.14 -3.67
N LEU A 169 -6.12 -8.24 -2.74
CA LEU A 169 -6.75 -8.61 -1.47
C LEU A 169 -8.12 -9.26 -1.65
N LEU A 170 -8.96 -8.75 -2.57
CA LEU A 170 -10.26 -9.37 -2.87
C LEU A 170 -10.13 -10.82 -3.36
N ARG A 171 -9.12 -11.11 -4.20
CA ARG A 171 -8.86 -12.47 -4.67
C ARG A 171 -8.33 -13.35 -3.54
N LYS A 172 -7.46 -12.81 -2.69
CA LYS A 172 -6.88 -13.54 -1.55
C LYS A 172 -7.87 -13.75 -0.40
N GLU A 173 -8.97 -13.00 -0.34
CA GLU A 173 -10.06 -13.20 0.63
C GLU A 173 -10.86 -14.48 0.38
N ILE A 174 -10.88 -14.97 -0.86
CA ILE A 174 -11.64 -16.17 -1.24
C ILE A 174 -11.15 -17.37 -0.43
N GLY A 175 -12.03 -17.95 0.38
CA GLY A 175 -11.74 -19.10 1.22
C GLY A 175 -11.46 -18.76 2.69
N HIS A 176 -11.33 -17.48 3.02
CA HIS A 176 -11.10 -16.98 4.38
C HIS A 176 -12.34 -16.24 4.88
N TYR A 177 -12.90 -16.68 6.02
CA TYR A 177 -14.16 -16.12 6.54
C TYR A 177 -14.08 -15.75 8.02
N PHE A 178 -13.58 -16.67 8.85
CA PHE A 178 -13.52 -16.54 10.31
C PHE A 178 -12.21 -17.10 10.86
N ASP A 179 -11.11 -16.74 10.21
CA ASP A 179 -9.74 -17.13 10.55
C ASP A 179 -8.83 -15.91 10.70
N PHE A 180 -7.58 -16.14 11.07
CA PHE A 180 -6.62 -15.07 11.28
C PHE A 180 -6.34 -14.30 9.98
N GLU A 181 -6.21 -15.03 8.88
CA GLU A 181 -5.97 -14.50 7.53
C GLU A 181 -7.09 -13.53 7.11
N SER A 182 -8.35 -13.85 7.36
CA SER A 182 -9.48 -12.94 7.07
C SER A 182 -9.38 -11.61 7.82
N LEU A 183 -8.89 -11.62 9.07
CA LEU A 183 -8.69 -10.40 9.86
C LEU A 183 -7.50 -9.57 9.35
N VAL A 184 -6.42 -10.23 8.90
CA VAL A 184 -5.30 -9.56 8.24
C VAL A 184 -5.77 -8.87 6.96
N ILE A 185 -6.51 -9.58 6.10
CA ILE A 185 -7.06 -9.02 4.85
C ILE A 185 -7.99 -7.85 5.15
N TYR A 186 -8.88 -7.99 6.13
CA TYR A 186 -9.79 -6.93 6.55
C TYR A 186 -9.02 -5.67 6.96
N LEU A 187 -7.99 -5.81 7.81
CA LEU A 187 -7.17 -4.69 8.25
C LEU A 187 -6.50 -3.98 7.07
N LEU A 188 -5.89 -4.73 6.15
CA LEU A 188 -5.24 -4.15 4.97
C LEU A 188 -6.23 -3.47 4.01
N ARG A 189 -7.45 -4.01 3.85
CA ARG A 189 -8.53 -3.36 3.10
C ARG A 189 -9.00 -2.08 3.79
N TRP A 190 -9.08 -2.08 5.11
CA TRP A 190 -9.41 -0.89 5.89
C TRP A 190 -8.35 0.20 5.70
N ASP A 191 -7.07 -0.18 5.73
CA ASP A 191 -5.95 0.73 5.52
C ASP A 191 -5.96 1.39 4.13
N LEU A 192 -6.31 0.62 3.08
CA LEU A 192 -6.52 1.12 1.71
C LEU A 192 -7.61 2.20 1.67
N VAL A 193 -8.78 1.92 2.25
CA VAL A 193 -9.89 2.88 2.31
C VAL A 193 -9.46 4.14 3.08
N ASN A 194 -8.83 3.95 4.24
CA ASN A 194 -8.41 5.06 5.08
C ASN A 194 -7.39 5.95 4.35
N TYR A 195 -6.41 5.37 3.66
CA TYR A 195 -5.45 6.13 2.87
C TYR A 195 -6.12 6.88 1.71
N TRP A 196 -6.98 6.22 0.93
CA TRP A 196 -7.69 6.85 -0.18
C TRP A 196 -8.56 8.03 0.28
N SER A 197 -9.30 7.86 1.40
CA SER A 197 -10.13 8.93 1.95
C SER A 197 -9.33 10.18 2.32
N GLN A 198 -8.08 10.02 2.75
CA GLN A 198 -7.18 11.12 3.10
C GLN A 198 -6.55 11.72 1.85
N PHE A 199 -6.10 10.88 0.91
CA PHE A 199 -5.52 11.30 -0.36
C PHE A 199 -6.50 12.17 -1.16
N ASN A 200 -7.75 11.71 -1.32
CA ASN A 200 -8.78 12.48 -2.03
C ASN A 200 -9.10 13.81 -1.33
N LYS A 201 -9.12 13.85 0.01
CA LYS A 201 -9.33 15.12 0.73
C LYS A 201 -8.21 16.12 0.40
N THR A 202 -6.95 15.68 0.37
CA THR A 202 -5.82 16.55 0.00
C THR A 202 -5.87 16.98 -1.46
N ASP A 203 -6.23 16.08 -2.37
CA ASP A 203 -6.31 16.37 -3.81
C ASP A 203 -7.42 17.38 -4.14
N VAL A 204 -8.58 17.22 -3.49
CA VAL A 204 -9.68 18.20 -3.54
C VAL A 204 -9.24 19.55 -3.00
N LEU A 205 -8.50 19.60 -1.88
CA LEU A 205 -8.00 20.87 -1.33
C LEU A 205 -7.05 21.57 -2.30
N LYS A 206 -6.11 20.85 -2.92
CA LYS A 206 -5.22 21.43 -3.94
C LYS A 206 -5.98 21.99 -5.13
N THR A 207 -6.98 21.24 -5.61
CA THR A 207 -7.81 21.68 -6.74
C THR A 207 -8.58 22.96 -6.41
N ILE A 208 -9.06 23.10 -5.17
CA ILE A 208 -9.73 24.33 -4.70
C ILE A 208 -8.74 25.49 -4.61
N ASP A 209 -7.54 25.26 -4.06
CA ASP A 209 -6.50 26.29 -3.97
C ASP A 209 -6.10 26.78 -5.37
N ASP A 210 -5.85 25.87 -6.31
CA ASP A 210 -5.52 26.19 -7.71
C ASP A 210 -6.66 26.98 -8.39
N LEU A 211 -7.93 26.64 -8.10
CA LEU A 211 -9.09 27.37 -8.61
C LEU A 211 -9.19 28.78 -8.00
N CYS A 212 -9.00 28.92 -6.69
CA CYS A 212 -8.97 30.21 -6.00
C CYS A 212 -7.87 31.12 -6.56
N ASP A 213 -6.67 30.58 -6.76
CA ASP A 213 -5.53 31.30 -7.36
C ASP A 213 -5.83 31.74 -8.79
N SER A 214 -6.47 30.87 -9.60
CA SER A 214 -6.88 31.21 -10.96
C SER A 214 -7.95 32.31 -11.01
N LEU A 215 -8.91 32.29 -10.08
CA LEU A 215 -9.96 33.31 -9.97
C LEU A 215 -9.40 34.65 -9.52
N LEU A 216 -8.50 34.65 -8.53
CA LEU A 216 -7.81 35.85 -8.05
C LEU A 216 -6.95 36.48 -9.14
N ALA A 217 -6.21 35.67 -9.91
CA ALA A 217 -5.47 36.15 -11.08
C ALA A 217 -6.39 36.77 -12.14
N SER A 218 -7.55 36.15 -12.42
CA SER A 218 -8.52 36.69 -13.39
C SER A 218 -9.19 37.98 -12.93
N SER A 219 -9.39 38.17 -11.62
CA SER A 219 -9.95 39.41 -11.08
C SER A 219 -8.99 40.61 -11.12
N LEU A 220 -7.67 40.36 -11.11
CA LEU A 220 -6.63 41.39 -11.23
C LEU A 220 -6.46 41.90 -12.67
N ASP A 221 -6.89 41.13 -13.66
CA ASP A 221 -6.86 41.55 -15.08
C ASP A 221 -8.08 42.42 -15.44
N LEU A 222 -9.18 42.33 -14.68
CA LEU A 222 -10.39 43.15 -14.87
C LEU A 222 -10.30 44.57 -14.28
N GLU A 223 -9.29 44.86 -13.44
CA GLU A 223 -9.05 46.20 -12.89
C GLU A 223 -8.06 47.05 -13.71
N LYS A 224 -7.60 46.54 -14.87
CA LYS A 224 -6.64 47.21 -15.76
C LYS A 224 -7.21 47.74 -17.09
N GLU A 225 -8.52 47.62 -17.30
CA GLU A 225 -9.25 48.29 -18.41
C GLU A 225 -10.00 49.53 -17.90
#